data_AF-A0A437M164-F1
#
_entry.id   AF-A0A437M164-F1
#
_cell.length_a   1.000
_cell.length_b   1.000
_cell.length_c   1.000
_cell.angle_alpha   90.00
_cell.angle_beta   90.00
_cell.angle_gamma   90.00
#
_symmetry.space_group_name_H-M   'P 1'
#
loop_
_entity.id
_entity.type
_entity.pdbx_description
1 polymer ?
#
loop_
_entity_poly.entity_id
_entity_poly.type
_entity_poly.pdbx_seq_one_letter_code
_entity_poly.pdbx_strand_id
1 'polypeptide(L)'
;MLPPNREDRARAREEARERRSAERAEMAQARSDRRAVEREEASREREARRATRLDALPSRRSAEEGEREPAPKRRPSGSLRRTGEIRVERDTRHFATVVDTRRIRELARRGAKVDGLATVFKKSVEEIEAILAGDEPTT
;
A
#
# COMPACT_ATOMS: atom_id res chain seq x y z
N MET A 1 41.78 8.59 -55.48
CA MET A 1 40.69 7.92 -54.74
C MET A 1 39.39 8.67 -55.01
N LEU A 2 38.39 8.04 -55.63
CA LEU A 2 37.07 8.66 -55.77
C LEU A 2 36.39 8.75 -54.38
N PRO A 3 35.64 9.82 -54.09
CA PRO A 3 34.91 9.92 -52.84
C PRO A 3 33.84 8.82 -52.75
N PRO A 4 33.63 8.21 -51.58
CA PRO A 4 32.66 7.12 -51.41
C PRO A 4 31.24 7.61 -51.78
N ASN A 5 30.50 6.73 -52.48
CA ASN A 5 29.17 7.02 -52.99
C ASN A 5 28.23 7.42 -51.84
N ARG A 6 27.27 8.31 -52.09
CA ARG A 6 26.37 8.83 -51.03
C ARG A 6 25.59 7.70 -50.33
N GLU A 7 25.28 6.65 -51.08
CA GLU A 7 24.59 5.45 -50.60
C GLU A 7 25.45 4.63 -49.63
N ASP A 8 26.74 4.46 -49.91
CA ASP A 8 27.67 3.74 -49.02
C ASP A 8 27.82 4.46 -47.67
N ARG A 9 27.84 5.80 -47.70
CA ARG A 9 27.88 6.62 -46.47
C ARG A 9 26.58 6.54 -45.68
N ALA A 10 25.43 6.40 -46.34
CA ALA A 10 24.14 6.23 -45.67
C ALA A 10 24.07 4.86 -44.98
N ARG A 11 24.46 3.79 -45.70
CA ARG A 11 24.50 2.42 -45.17
C ARG A 11 25.44 2.29 -43.97
N ALA A 12 26.65 2.82 -44.07
CA ALA A 12 27.60 2.81 -42.96
C ALA A 12 27.09 3.53 -41.70
N ARG A 13 26.28 4.59 -41.87
CA ARG A 13 25.66 5.32 -40.75
C ARG A 13 24.53 4.53 -40.11
N GLU A 14 23.74 3.82 -40.91
CA GLU A 14 22.67 2.96 -40.45
C GLU A 14 23.23 1.78 -39.64
N GLU A 15 24.21 1.06 -40.19
CA GLU A 15 24.91 -0.02 -39.46
C GLU A 15 25.54 0.48 -38.15
N ALA A 16 26.14 1.68 -38.15
CA ALA A 16 26.72 2.26 -36.94
C ALA A 16 25.65 2.69 -35.91
N ARG A 17 24.40 2.95 -36.32
CA ARG A 17 23.28 3.18 -35.40
C ARG A 17 22.78 1.86 -34.84
N GLU A 18 22.60 0.86 -35.68
CA GLU A 18 22.17 -0.49 -35.28
C GLU A 18 23.13 -1.10 -34.27
N ARG A 19 24.44 -1.07 -34.54
CA ARG A 19 25.48 -1.55 -33.61
C ARG A 19 25.38 -0.85 -32.25
N ARG A 20 25.30 0.48 -32.24
CA ARG A 20 25.15 1.26 -30.98
C ARG A 20 23.84 0.95 -30.26
N SER A 21 22.75 0.68 -30.98
CA SER A 21 21.49 0.28 -30.34
C SER A 21 21.57 -1.13 -29.73
N ALA A 22 22.22 -2.07 -30.41
CA ALA A 22 22.42 -3.43 -29.92
C ALA A 22 23.31 -3.42 -28.67
N GLU A 23 24.44 -2.72 -28.70
CA GLU A 23 25.34 -2.56 -27.54
C GLU A 23 24.61 -1.94 -26.33
N ARG A 24 23.74 -0.94 -26.57
CA ARG A 24 22.93 -0.34 -25.49
C ARG A 24 21.91 -1.31 -24.91
N ALA A 25 21.27 -2.11 -25.75
CA ALA A 25 20.32 -3.12 -25.31
C ALA A 25 21.01 -4.19 -24.47
N GLU A 26 22.18 -4.67 -24.92
CA GLU A 26 22.99 -5.64 -24.20
C GLU A 26 23.45 -5.10 -22.83
N MET A 27 23.97 -3.86 -22.78
CA MET A 27 24.32 -3.20 -21.52
C MET A 27 23.12 -2.98 -20.60
N ALA A 28 21.92 -2.73 -21.13
CA ALA A 28 20.72 -2.61 -20.33
C ALA A 28 20.30 -3.97 -19.75
N GLN A 29 20.37 -5.03 -20.56
CA GLN A 29 20.08 -6.39 -20.13
C GLN A 29 21.04 -6.86 -19.03
N ALA A 30 22.35 -6.72 -19.25
CA ALA A 30 23.37 -7.07 -18.25
C ALA A 30 23.18 -6.34 -16.91
N ARG A 31 22.75 -5.06 -16.94
CA ARG A 31 22.42 -4.32 -15.71
C ARG A 31 21.17 -4.85 -15.02
N SER A 32 20.16 -5.26 -15.79
CA SER A 32 18.94 -5.87 -15.24
C SER A 32 19.26 -7.21 -14.59
N ASP A 33 20.04 -8.06 -15.26
CA ASP A 33 20.41 -9.39 -14.78
C ASP A 33 21.25 -9.29 -13.50
N ARG A 34 22.23 -8.38 -13.46
CA ARG A 34 23.01 -8.13 -12.23
C ARG A 34 22.12 -7.72 -11.06
N ARG A 35 21.16 -6.81 -11.28
CA ARG A 35 20.22 -6.38 -10.23
C ARG A 35 19.30 -7.51 -9.78
N ALA A 36 18.92 -8.43 -10.68
CA ALA A 36 18.12 -9.58 -10.32
C ALA A 36 18.89 -10.51 -9.37
N VAL A 37 20.16 -10.82 -9.69
CA VAL A 37 21.06 -11.63 -8.85
C VAL A 37 21.26 -10.98 -7.48
N GLU A 38 21.59 -9.69 -7.43
CA GLU A 38 21.78 -8.95 -6.16
C GLU A 38 20.52 -8.98 -5.27
N ARG A 39 19.32 -8.90 -5.87
CA ARG A 39 18.06 -8.97 -5.13
C ARG A 39 17.80 -10.36 -4.56
N GLU A 40 18.09 -11.40 -5.34
CA GLU A 40 17.97 -12.79 -4.88
C GLU A 40 18.91 -13.08 -3.73
N GLU A 41 20.18 -12.70 -3.84
CA GLU A 41 21.18 -12.86 -2.77
C GLU A 41 20.75 -12.12 -1.50
N ALA A 42 20.34 -10.86 -1.63
CA ALA A 42 19.84 -10.09 -0.49
C ALA A 42 18.58 -10.69 0.13
N SER A 43 17.72 -11.33 -0.67
CA SER A 43 16.54 -12.04 -0.14
C SER A 43 16.94 -13.28 0.64
N ARG A 44 17.82 -14.11 0.08
CA ARG A 44 18.34 -15.32 0.73
C ARG A 44 19.04 -14.97 2.05
N GLU A 45 19.83 -13.90 2.09
CA GLU A 45 20.49 -13.47 3.33
C GLU A 45 19.47 -13.02 4.39
N ARG A 46 18.44 -12.26 4.01
CA ARG A 46 17.37 -11.85 4.94
C ARG A 46 16.63 -13.05 5.51
N GLU A 47 16.34 -14.06 4.69
CA GLU A 47 15.68 -15.29 5.11
C GLU A 47 16.58 -16.12 6.03
N ALA A 48 17.86 -16.27 5.70
CA ALA A 48 18.83 -16.93 6.57
C ALA A 48 18.91 -16.25 7.95
N ARG A 49 18.98 -14.91 7.99
CA ARG A 49 18.94 -14.12 9.24
C ARG A 49 17.61 -14.23 10.01
N ARG A 50 16.51 -14.56 9.34
CA ARG A 50 15.23 -14.84 10.01
C ARG A 50 15.23 -16.24 10.60
N ALA A 51 15.67 -17.24 9.83
CA ALA A 51 15.79 -18.62 10.28
C ALA A 51 16.70 -18.73 11.51
N THR A 52 17.91 -18.16 11.47
CA THR A 52 18.82 -18.19 12.63
C THR A 52 18.26 -17.52 13.87
N ARG A 53 17.48 -16.44 13.72
CA ARG A 53 16.77 -15.81 14.85
C ARG A 53 15.68 -16.71 15.40
N LEU A 54 14.89 -17.35 14.54
CA LEU A 54 13.84 -18.27 14.97
C LEU A 54 14.41 -19.49 15.69
N ASP A 55 15.51 -20.05 15.18
CA ASP A 55 16.20 -21.20 15.81
C ASP A 55 16.82 -20.84 17.16
N ALA A 56 17.19 -19.58 17.38
CA ALA A 56 17.70 -19.09 18.65
C ALA A 56 16.60 -18.76 19.69
N LEU A 57 15.32 -18.67 19.30
CA LEU A 57 14.23 -18.33 20.23
C LEU A 57 13.95 -19.38 21.31
N PRO A 58 13.97 -20.70 21.04
CA PRO A 58 13.76 -21.73 22.07
C PRO A 58 14.81 -21.63 23.17
N SER A 59 16.10 -21.54 22.81
CA SER A 59 17.20 -21.44 23.77
C SER A 59 17.15 -20.15 24.61
N ARG A 60 16.72 -19.03 24.02
CA ARG A 60 16.51 -17.77 24.75
C ARG A 60 15.33 -17.84 25.72
N ARG A 61 14.19 -18.41 25.29
CA ARG A 61 13.01 -18.55 26.15
C ARG A 61 13.29 -19.44 27.37
N SER A 62 14.05 -20.52 27.20
CA SER A 62 14.41 -21.40 28.31
C SER A 62 15.38 -20.77 29.31
N ALA A 63 16.32 -19.93 28.84
CA ALA A 63 17.26 -19.22 29.72
C ALA A 63 16.57 -18.07 30.48
N GLU A 64 15.64 -17.36 29.83
CA GLU A 64 14.93 -16.21 30.41
C GLU A 64 13.83 -16.60 31.42
N GLU A 65 13.44 -17.88 31.53
CA GLU A 65 12.43 -18.32 32.52
C GLU A 65 13.00 -18.47 33.94
N GLY A 66 14.31 -18.69 34.09
CA GLY A 66 14.98 -18.82 35.39
C GLY A 66 15.37 -17.48 36.05
N GLU A 67 15.53 -16.42 35.27
CA GLU A 67 16.10 -15.13 35.71
C GLU A 67 15.19 -13.92 35.40
N ARG A 68 13.87 -14.08 35.53
CA ARG A 68 12.95 -12.93 35.35
C ARG A 68 13.00 -12.00 36.57
N GLU A 69 13.98 -11.10 36.60
CA GLU A 69 13.83 -9.87 37.37
C GLU A 69 12.58 -9.12 36.86
N PRO A 70 11.77 -8.53 37.76
CA PRO A 70 10.61 -7.76 37.34
C PRO A 70 11.08 -6.61 36.45
N ALA A 71 10.63 -6.63 35.19
CA ALA A 71 10.92 -5.57 34.23
C ALA A 71 10.71 -4.20 34.89
N PRO A 72 11.64 -3.24 34.71
CA PRO A 72 11.54 -1.94 35.37
C PRO A 72 10.18 -1.32 35.03
N LYS A 73 9.41 -0.98 36.08
CA LYS A 73 8.09 -0.36 35.90
C LYS A 73 8.24 0.87 35.03
N ARG A 74 7.67 0.82 33.82
CA ARG A 74 7.70 1.94 32.88
C ARG A 74 7.18 3.18 33.61
N ARG A 75 7.88 4.30 33.49
CA ARG A 75 7.40 5.58 34.02
C ARG A 75 5.97 5.80 33.52
N PRO A 76 5.02 6.24 34.39
CA PRO A 76 3.67 6.53 33.94
C PRO A 76 3.74 7.58 32.84
N SER A 77 3.45 7.16 31.61
CA SER A 77 3.54 7.97 30.40
C SER A 77 2.13 8.20 29.86
N GLY A 78 1.84 9.45 29.47
CA GLY A 78 0.52 9.85 29.01
C GLY A 78 0.45 11.37 28.83
N SER A 79 -0.45 11.85 27.97
CA SER A 79 -0.69 13.29 27.78
C SER A 79 -1.01 13.98 29.09
N LEU A 80 -1.85 13.35 29.93
CA LEU A 80 -2.26 13.88 31.23
C LEU A 80 -1.09 14.23 32.16
N ARG A 81 -0.02 13.42 32.21
CA ARG A 81 1.19 13.74 33.00
C ARG A 81 2.15 14.71 32.30
N ARG A 82 2.08 14.85 30.98
CA ARG A 82 2.97 15.73 30.19
C ARG A 82 2.44 17.14 30.06
N THR A 83 1.14 17.31 29.90
CA THR A 83 0.49 18.61 29.67
C THR A 83 -0.46 19.01 30.80
N GLY A 84 -0.82 18.09 31.71
CA GLY A 84 -1.83 18.36 32.74
C GLY A 84 -3.25 18.40 32.21
N GLU A 85 -3.44 18.29 30.89
CA GLU A 85 -4.75 18.41 30.25
C GLU A 85 -5.49 17.08 30.27
N ILE A 86 -6.65 17.09 30.93
CA ILE A 86 -7.63 16.01 30.82
C ILE A 86 -8.28 16.16 29.44
N ARG A 87 -8.16 15.13 28.61
CA ARG A 87 -8.81 15.10 27.30
C ARG A 87 -10.32 15.10 27.55
N VAL A 88 -10.98 16.20 27.23
CA VAL A 88 -12.44 16.30 27.30
C VAL A 88 -13.01 15.36 26.25
N GLU A 89 -13.74 14.35 26.71
CA GLU A 89 -14.47 13.44 25.84
C GLU A 89 -15.64 14.21 25.23
N ARG A 90 -15.74 14.21 23.90
CA ARG A 90 -16.88 14.82 23.21
C ARG A 90 -18.05 13.86 23.33
N ASP A 91 -19.17 14.32 23.90
CA ASP A 91 -20.41 13.55 23.87
C ASP A 91 -20.92 13.48 22.42
N THR A 92 -20.85 12.29 21.83
CA THR A 92 -21.24 12.02 20.45
C THR A 92 -22.58 11.29 20.36
N ARG A 93 -23.28 11.09 21.49
CA ARG A 93 -24.56 10.35 21.53
C ARG A 93 -25.64 10.97 20.66
N HIS A 94 -25.57 12.27 20.43
CA HIS A 94 -26.51 13.03 19.61
C HIS A 94 -25.97 13.36 18.20
N PHE A 95 -24.83 12.82 17.80
CA PHE A 95 -24.31 13.03 16.45
C PHE A 95 -25.12 12.21 15.46
N ALA A 96 -25.99 12.87 14.70
CA ALA A 96 -26.68 12.27 13.58
C ALA A 96 -25.72 12.20 12.38
N THR A 97 -25.48 11.00 11.85
CA THR A 97 -24.83 10.86 10.56
C THR A 97 -25.81 11.29 9.47
N VAL A 98 -25.57 12.43 8.84
CA VAL A 98 -26.33 12.85 7.65
C VAL A 98 -26.08 11.83 6.55
N VAL A 99 -27.15 11.19 6.09
CA VAL A 99 -27.08 10.23 5.00
C VAL A 99 -26.85 11.01 3.70
N ASP A 100 -25.72 10.76 3.05
CA ASP A 100 -25.39 11.39 1.77
C ASP A 100 -26.22 10.76 0.63
N THR A 101 -27.31 11.41 0.27
CA THR A 101 -28.22 10.99 -0.82
C THR A 101 -27.51 10.93 -2.18
N ARG A 102 -26.51 11.80 -2.41
CA ARG A 102 -25.69 11.77 -3.63
C ARG A 102 -24.86 10.50 -3.70
N ARG A 103 -24.27 10.07 -2.58
CA ARG A 103 -23.50 8.83 -2.50
C ARG A 103 -24.37 7.60 -2.72
N ILE A 104 -25.60 7.58 -2.20
CA ILE A 104 -26.57 6.50 -2.47
C ILE A 104 -26.84 6.39 -3.98
N ARG A 105 -27.17 7.52 -4.62
CA ARG A 105 -27.42 7.56 -6.08
C ARG A 105 -26.20 7.12 -6.90
N GLU A 106 -24.99 7.51 -6.49
CA GLU A 106 -23.76 7.11 -7.16
C GLU A 106 -23.49 5.60 -7.05
N LEU A 107 -23.71 5.00 -5.88
CA LEU A 107 -23.55 3.56 -5.69
C LEU A 107 -24.60 2.76 -6.47
N ALA A 108 -25.84 3.22 -6.53
CA ALA A 108 -26.88 2.62 -7.36
C ALA A 108 -26.49 2.64 -8.85
N ARG A 109 -25.97 3.76 -9.36
CA ARG A 109 -25.43 3.86 -10.74
C ARG A 109 -24.30 2.87 -11.02
N ARG A 110 -23.52 2.50 -10.00
CA ARG A 110 -22.45 1.48 -10.08
C ARG A 110 -22.95 0.05 -9.96
N GLY A 111 -24.26 -0.17 -9.85
CA GLY A 111 -24.87 -1.50 -9.77
C GLY A 111 -25.04 -2.05 -8.36
N ALA A 112 -24.98 -1.20 -7.33
CA ALA A 112 -25.34 -1.63 -5.97
C ALA A 112 -26.83 -1.99 -5.89
N LYS A 113 -27.15 -3.13 -5.26
CA LYS A 113 -28.54 -3.56 -5.01
C LYS A 113 -29.17 -2.75 -3.87
N VAL A 114 -30.48 -2.50 -3.98
CA VAL A 114 -31.26 -1.72 -3.01
C VAL A 114 -31.15 -2.30 -1.59
N ASP A 115 -31.25 -3.62 -1.42
CA ASP A 115 -31.11 -4.30 -0.13
C ASP A 115 -29.73 -4.06 0.52
N GLY A 116 -28.68 -4.03 -0.30
CA GLY A 116 -27.32 -3.75 0.14
C GLY A 116 -27.15 -2.31 0.60
N LEU A 117 -27.78 -1.36 -0.10
CA LEU A 117 -27.79 0.06 0.28
C LEU A 117 -28.58 0.26 1.59
N ALA A 118 -29.76 -0.35 1.73
CA ALA A 118 -30.57 -0.30 2.95
C ALA A 118 -29.76 -0.77 4.18
N THR A 119 -29.02 -1.87 4.03
CA THR A 119 -28.17 -2.42 5.09
C THR A 119 -27.01 -1.48 5.47
N VAL A 120 -26.29 -0.94 4.48
CA VAL A 120 -25.12 -0.07 4.72
C VAL A 120 -25.51 1.28 5.31
N PHE A 121 -26.60 1.86 4.83
CA PHE A 121 -27.09 3.17 5.25
C PHE A 121 -28.07 3.11 6.43
N LYS A 122 -28.42 1.90 6.90
CA LYS A 122 -29.37 1.64 8.00
C LYS A 122 -30.72 2.34 7.77
N LYS A 123 -31.23 2.23 6.55
CA LYS A 123 -32.50 2.80 6.07
C LYS A 123 -33.41 1.68 5.59
N SER A 124 -34.72 1.92 5.55
CA SER A 124 -35.64 0.96 4.95
C SER A 124 -35.42 0.88 3.43
N VAL A 125 -35.82 -0.23 2.83
CA VAL A 125 -35.80 -0.40 1.37
C VAL A 125 -36.62 0.71 0.70
N GLU A 126 -37.80 1.01 1.24
CA GLU A 126 -38.70 2.08 0.78
C GLU A 126 -38.04 3.46 0.81
N GLU A 127 -37.31 3.79 1.88
CA GLU A 127 -36.58 5.06 1.99
C GLU A 127 -35.46 5.17 0.94
N ILE A 128 -34.76 4.07 0.63
CA ILE A 128 -33.75 4.06 -0.41
C ILE A 128 -34.39 4.21 -1.79
N GLU A 129 -35.51 3.55 -2.06
CA GLU A 129 -36.25 3.68 -3.31
C GLU A 129 -36.75 5.12 -3.53
N ALA A 130 -37.28 5.78 -2.50
CA ALA A 130 -37.67 7.19 -2.55
C ALA A 130 -36.47 8.10 -2.89
N ILE A 131 -35.32 7.89 -2.24
CA ILE A 131 -34.08 8.66 -2.52
C ILE A 131 -33.61 8.47 -3.98
N LEU A 132 -33.79 7.27 -4.54
CA LEU A 132 -33.45 6.95 -5.92
C LEU A 132 -34.45 7.51 -6.93
N ALA A 133 -35.75 7.56 -6.57
CA ALA A 133 -36.80 8.18 -7.36
C ALA A 133 -36.68 9.72 -7.43
N GLY A 134 -35.93 10.32 -6.51
CA GLY A 134 -35.78 11.78 -6.40
C GLY A 134 -36.80 12.43 -5.47
N ASP A 135 -37.62 11.61 -4.79
CA ASP A 135 -38.49 12.04 -3.71
C ASP A 135 -37.61 12.20 -2.46
N GLU A 136 -36.96 13.35 -2.36
CA GLU A 136 -36.23 13.68 -1.14
C GLU A 136 -37.23 13.82 0.00
N PRO A 137 -37.07 13.08 1.13
CA PRO A 137 -37.82 13.41 2.33
C PRO A 137 -37.33 14.79 2.77
N THR A 138 -38.13 15.81 2.48
CA THR A 138 -38.00 17.15 3.06
C THR A 138 -37.89 16.98 4.58
N THR A 139 -36.69 17.24 5.10
CA THR A 139 -36.44 17.43 6.53
C THR A 139 -35.79 18.79 6.71
#